data_AF-A0A850MV79-F1
#
_entry.id   AF-A0A850MV79-F1
#
_cell.length_a   1.000
_cell.length_b   1.000
_cell.length_c   1.000
_cell.angle_alpha   90.00
_cell.angle_beta   90.00
_cell.angle_gamma   90.00
#
_symmetry.space_group_name_H-M   'P 1'
#
loop_
_entity.id
_entity.type
_entity.pdbx_description
1 polymer ?
#
loop_
_entity_poly.entity_id
_entity_poly.type
_entity_poly.pdbx_seq_one_letter_code
_entity_poly.pdbx_strand_id
1 'polypeptide(L)'
;SDGPHVIFYRAVDAVGNNGTAQNVTVYLLANDTDYDNDGLTNAAEIYEHGTDAFNPDTDGDGLADGLEVGTYGTNPTTRDTDGDGLSDSEEISKGSDPLDPNDPLIGRLLLILELVCGIIVTGVIIRIVRREERPAPSKGS
;
A
#
# COMPACT_ATOMS: atom_id res chain seq x y z
N SER A 1 1.12 -2.21 32.01
CA SER A 1 1.87 -1.57 30.94
C SER A 1 2.13 -2.61 29.89
N ASP A 2 2.15 -2.22 28.64
CA ASP A 2 2.43 -3.16 27.58
C ASP A 2 3.85 -3.68 27.67
N GLY A 3 4.05 -4.84 27.06
CA GLY A 3 5.36 -5.41 26.84
C GLY A 3 5.64 -6.67 27.65
N PRO A 4 6.92 -7.01 27.81
CA PRO A 4 7.33 -8.32 28.27
C PRO A 4 7.10 -8.50 29.77
N HIS A 5 6.46 -9.61 30.12
CA HIS A 5 6.25 -10.07 31.48
C HIS A 5 6.85 -11.46 31.64
N VAL A 6 7.59 -11.68 32.72
CA VAL A 6 8.20 -12.97 33.02
C VAL A 6 7.33 -13.72 34.03
N ILE A 7 6.76 -14.84 33.61
CA ILE A 7 5.99 -15.73 34.48
C ILE A 7 6.91 -16.86 34.96
N PHE A 8 7.02 -17.00 36.28
CA PHE A 8 7.73 -18.12 36.89
C PHE A 8 6.77 -19.25 37.21
N TYR A 9 7.07 -20.46 36.76
CA TYR A 9 6.28 -21.66 37.04
C TYR A 9 7.19 -22.80 37.49
N ARG A 10 6.62 -23.77 38.19
CA ARG A 10 7.34 -24.99 38.59
C ARG A 10 6.37 -26.17 38.59
N ALA A 11 6.89 -27.36 38.31
CA ALA A 11 6.12 -28.59 38.49
C ALA A 11 5.99 -28.90 39.98
N VAL A 12 4.85 -29.46 40.37
CA VAL A 12 4.59 -30.00 41.72
C VAL A 12 4.29 -31.49 41.55
N ASP A 13 5.00 -32.35 42.28
CA ASP A 13 4.76 -33.79 42.23
C ASP A 13 3.52 -34.20 43.05
N ALA A 14 3.14 -35.49 42.97
CA ALA A 14 1.94 -36.02 43.64
C ALA A 14 1.99 -35.96 45.17
N VAL A 15 3.17 -35.72 45.76
CA VAL A 15 3.37 -35.58 47.21
C VAL A 15 3.65 -34.13 47.63
N GLY A 16 3.58 -33.18 46.68
CA GLY A 16 3.69 -31.75 46.94
C GLY A 16 5.11 -31.19 46.88
N ASN A 17 6.11 -31.97 46.43
CA ASN A 17 7.46 -31.43 46.26
C ASN A 17 7.53 -30.55 45.01
N ASN A 18 8.23 -29.43 45.18
CA ASN A 18 8.45 -28.46 44.11
C ASN A 18 9.66 -28.87 43.26
N GLY A 19 9.46 -29.00 41.96
CA GLY A 19 10.54 -29.09 40.98
C GLY A 19 11.27 -27.77 40.78
N THR A 20 12.27 -27.78 39.90
CA THR A 20 13.02 -26.59 39.48
C THR A 20 12.08 -25.55 38.87
N ALA A 21 12.21 -24.30 39.31
CA ALA A 21 11.48 -23.20 38.72
C ALA A 21 11.98 -22.92 37.30
N GLN A 22 11.04 -22.75 36.38
CA GLN A 22 11.23 -22.30 35.01
C GLN A 22 10.57 -20.93 34.84
N ASN A 23 10.88 -20.26 33.73
CA ASN A 23 10.22 -19.03 33.37
C ASN A 23 9.80 -19.03 31.90
N VAL A 24 8.78 -18.24 31.60
CA VAL A 24 8.34 -17.91 30.24
C VAL A 24 8.15 -16.39 30.16
N THR A 25 8.60 -15.80 29.06
CA THR A 25 8.30 -14.41 28.75
C THR A 25 7.03 -14.38 27.91
N VAL A 26 6.04 -13.61 28.35
CA VAL A 26 4.80 -13.34 27.60
C VAL A 26 4.73 -11.84 27.33
N TYR A 27 4.16 -11.44 26.20
CA TYR A 27 3.80 -10.05 25.96
C TYR A 27 2.35 -9.86 26.36
N LEU A 28 2.10 -8.92 27.26
CA LEU A 28 0.76 -8.49 27.62
C LEU A 28 0.53 -7.16 26.94
N LEU A 29 -0.49 -7.09 26.10
CA LEU A 29 -0.93 -5.88 25.42
C LEU A 29 -2.23 -5.41 26.06
N ALA A 30 -2.30 -4.13 26.45
CA ALA A 30 -3.54 -3.50 26.80
C ALA A 30 -4.36 -3.27 25.52
N ASN A 31 -5.67 -3.45 25.61
CA ASN A 31 -6.54 -3.40 24.44
C ASN A 31 -6.63 -2.00 23.82
N ASP A 32 -6.56 -0.97 24.65
CA ASP A 32 -6.78 0.44 24.29
C ASP A 32 -5.49 1.21 23.97
N THR A 33 -4.35 0.53 23.99
CA THR A 33 -3.05 1.07 23.59
C THR A 33 -2.71 0.66 22.16
N ASP A 34 -1.72 1.33 21.60
CA ASP A 34 -1.19 1.15 20.24
C ASP A 34 0.31 0.85 20.44
N TYR A 35 0.69 -0.42 20.34
CA TYR A 35 2.02 -0.86 20.77
C TYR A 35 3.10 -0.54 19.74
N ASP A 36 2.81 -0.69 18.46
CA ASP A 36 3.76 -0.44 17.36
C ASP A 36 3.66 0.99 16.79
N ASN A 37 2.65 1.76 17.19
CA ASN A 37 2.45 3.19 16.91
C ASN A 37 2.09 3.47 15.44
N ASP A 38 1.26 2.62 14.85
CA ASP A 38 0.77 2.76 13.48
C ASP A 38 -0.56 3.55 13.38
N GLY A 39 -1.23 3.77 14.52
CA GLY A 39 -2.51 4.47 14.63
C GLY A 39 -3.72 3.57 14.92
N LEU A 40 -3.55 2.25 15.00
CA LEU A 40 -4.56 1.30 15.46
C LEU A 40 -4.29 0.89 16.91
N THR A 41 -5.37 0.66 17.66
CA THR A 41 -5.21 0.05 18.99
C THR A 41 -4.96 -1.45 18.84
N ASN A 42 -4.17 -2.05 19.73
CA ASN A 42 -3.90 -3.49 19.79
C ASN A 42 -5.18 -4.34 19.67
N ALA A 43 -6.31 -3.89 20.25
CA ALA A 43 -7.58 -4.59 20.11
C ALA A 43 -8.19 -4.50 18.70
N ALA A 44 -8.12 -3.34 18.05
CA ALA A 44 -8.60 -3.18 16.67
C ALA A 44 -7.78 -4.08 15.73
N GLU A 45 -6.47 -4.10 15.91
CA GLU A 45 -5.57 -4.96 15.15
C GLU A 45 -5.91 -6.45 15.31
N ILE A 46 -5.92 -6.94 16.55
CA ILE A 46 -6.08 -8.37 16.84
C ILE A 46 -7.50 -8.87 16.56
N TYR A 47 -8.53 -8.06 16.84
CA TYR A 47 -9.93 -8.51 16.83
C TYR A 47 -10.74 -8.01 15.64
N GLU A 48 -10.33 -6.94 14.95
CA GLU A 48 -11.10 -6.33 13.86
C GLU A 48 -10.41 -6.47 12.50
N HIS A 49 -9.10 -6.18 12.43
CA HIS A 49 -8.36 -6.13 11.17
C HIS A 49 -7.49 -7.37 10.90
N GLY A 50 -7.16 -8.14 11.94
CA GLY A 50 -6.30 -9.32 11.82
C GLY A 50 -4.83 -8.97 11.56
N THR A 51 -4.41 -7.76 11.93
CA THR A 51 -3.04 -7.26 11.82
C THR A 51 -2.19 -7.64 13.03
N ASP A 52 -0.88 -7.49 12.92
CA ASP A 52 0.08 -7.81 13.97
C ASP A 52 0.41 -6.58 14.81
N ALA A 53 -0.12 -6.50 16.03
CA ALA A 53 0.12 -5.42 17.00
C ALA A 53 1.58 -5.19 17.43
N PHE A 54 2.54 -5.92 16.86
CA PHE A 54 3.97 -5.72 17.03
C PHE A 54 4.66 -5.21 15.75
N ASN A 55 3.91 -5.02 14.66
CA ASN A 55 4.41 -4.73 13.34
C ASN A 55 3.49 -3.73 12.63
N PRO A 56 3.92 -2.46 12.45
CA PRO A 56 3.05 -1.39 11.98
C PRO A 56 2.67 -1.49 10.48
N ASP A 57 3.07 -2.55 9.78
CA ASP A 57 2.91 -2.82 8.34
C ASP A 57 2.87 -4.34 8.17
N THR A 58 1.70 -4.93 8.37
CA THR A 58 1.49 -6.37 8.52
C THR A 58 1.82 -7.16 7.26
N ASP A 59 1.47 -6.63 6.09
CA ASP A 59 1.73 -7.30 4.80
C ASP A 59 3.08 -6.89 4.15
N GLY A 60 3.73 -5.88 4.73
CA GLY A 60 5.06 -5.43 4.40
C GLY A 60 5.13 -4.66 3.08
N ASP A 61 4.03 -4.11 2.58
CA ASP A 61 4.00 -3.39 1.31
C ASP A 61 4.67 -2.00 1.41
N GLY A 62 4.81 -1.46 2.62
CA GLY A 62 5.39 -0.15 2.91
C GLY A 62 4.35 0.92 3.29
N LEU A 63 3.08 0.55 3.42
CA LEU A 63 2.00 1.34 3.99
C LEU A 63 1.69 0.81 5.39
N ALA A 64 1.43 1.71 6.34
CA ALA A 64 1.17 1.30 7.71
C ALA A 64 -0.30 0.85 7.88
N ASP A 65 -0.57 -0.19 8.67
CA ASP A 65 -1.92 -0.78 8.77
C ASP A 65 -2.97 0.28 9.18
N GLY A 66 -2.63 1.15 10.11
CA GLY A 66 -3.47 2.27 10.52
C GLY A 66 -3.72 3.33 9.44
N LEU A 67 -2.79 3.52 8.51
CA LEU A 67 -3.02 4.38 7.34
C LEU A 67 -3.94 3.70 6.32
N GLU A 68 -3.75 2.40 6.09
CA GLU A 68 -4.59 1.60 5.22
C GLU A 68 -6.04 1.65 5.67
N VAL A 69 -6.30 1.31 6.92
CA VAL A 69 -7.65 1.32 7.51
C VAL A 69 -8.22 2.73 7.61
N GLY A 70 -7.42 3.68 8.10
CA GLY A 70 -7.91 5.01 8.48
C GLY A 70 -8.02 6.01 7.33
N THR A 71 -7.22 5.85 6.27
CA THR A 71 -7.08 6.86 5.20
C THR A 71 -7.42 6.31 3.83
N TYR A 72 -6.86 5.16 3.46
CA TYR A 72 -6.94 4.64 2.09
C TYR A 72 -8.09 3.64 1.88
N GLY A 73 -8.57 3.01 2.95
CA GLY A 73 -9.58 1.97 2.90
C GLY A 73 -9.08 0.67 2.27
N THR A 74 -7.77 0.47 2.19
CA THR A 74 -7.12 -0.75 1.72
C THR A 74 -7.13 -1.83 2.83
N ASN A 75 -6.82 -3.06 2.46
CA ASN A 75 -6.80 -4.18 3.39
C ASN A 75 -5.37 -4.40 3.92
N PRO A 76 -5.11 -4.15 5.22
CA PRO A 76 -3.76 -4.16 5.79
C PRO A 76 -3.09 -5.54 5.92
N THR A 77 -3.72 -6.57 5.36
CA THR A 77 -3.21 -7.95 5.36
C THR A 77 -2.89 -8.44 3.95
N THR A 78 -3.00 -7.57 2.95
CA THR A 78 -2.74 -7.90 1.54
C THR A 78 -2.06 -6.73 0.85
N ARG A 79 -0.83 -6.99 0.38
CA ARG A 79 -0.02 -5.97 -0.28
C ARG A 79 -0.70 -5.27 -1.46
N ASP A 80 -1.64 -5.95 -2.10
CA ASP A 80 -2.36 -5.54 -3.30
C ASP A 80 -3.84 -5.79 -3.01
N THR A 81 -4.58 -4.73 -2.66
CA THR A 81 -5.96 -4.86 -2.18
C THR A 81 -6.93 -5.22 -3.30
N ASP A 82 -6.72 -4.67 -4.50
CA ASP A 82 -7.63 -4.85 -5.62
C ASP A 82 -7.24 -6.00 -6.57
N GLY A 83 -6.01 -6.49 -6.46
CA GLY A 83 -5.49 -7.66 -7.14
C GLY A 83 -5.02 -7.40 -8.57
N ASP A 84 -4.65 -6.17 -8.91
CA ASP A 84 -4.20 -5.80 -10.26
C ASP A 84 -2.70 -6.06 -10.52
N GLY A 85 -1.95 -6.36 -9.47
CA GLY A 85 -0.53 -6.69 -9.50
C GLY A 85 0.41 -5.56 -9.07
N LEU A 86 -0.09 -4.42 -8.63
CA LEU A 86 0.66 -3.37 -7.95
C LEU A 86 0.35 -3.39 -6.46
N SER A 87 1.30 -2.97 -5.61
CA SER A 87 0.97 -2.83 -4.19
C SER A 87 0.24 -1.51 -3.89
N ASP A 88 -0.56 -1.48 -2.84
CA ASP A 88 -1.36 -0.31 -2.44
C ASP A 88 -0.47 0.92 -2.25
N SER A 89 0.67 0.75 -1.56
CA SER A 89 1.73 1.75 -1.42
C SER A 89 2.30 2.26 -2.75
N GLU A 90 2.50 1.38 -3.74
CA GLU A 90 3.01 1.75 -5.05
C GLU A 90 2.01 2.61 -5.80
N GLU A 91 0.74 2.24 -5.75
CA GLU A 91 -0.36 2.95 -6.39
C GLU A 91 -0.55 4.35 -5.82
N ILE A 92 -0.61 4.46 -4.50
CA ILE A 92 -0.69 5.74 -3.79
C ILE A 92 0.50 6.63 -4.15
N SER A 93 1.72 6.07 -4.20
CA SER A 93 2.93 6.83 -4.53
C SER A 93 2.92 7.38 -5.97
N LYS A 94 2.23 6.68 -6.88
CA LYS A 94 2.10 7.04 -8.30
C LYS A 94 0.80 7.79 -8.60
N GLY A 95 -0.13 7.85 -7.65
CA GLY A 95 -1.42 8.52 -7.72
C GLY A 95 -2.49 7.77 -8.54
N SER A 96 -2.46 6.44 -8.55
CA SER A 96 -3.61 5.60 -8.93
C SER A 96 -4.51 5.30 -7.72
N ASP A 97 -5.61 4.59 -7.96
CA ASP A 97 -6.58 4.18 -6.95
C ASP A 97 -6.35 2.72 -6.52
N PRO A 98 -5.89 2.45 -5.29
CA PRO A 98 -5.57 1.09 -4.83
C PRO A 98 -6.78 0.18 -4.58
N LEU A 99 -7.98 0.66 -4.95
CA LEU A 99 -9.24 -0.05 -4.82
C LEU A 99 -9.91 -0.29 -6.18
N ASP A 100 -9.29 0.13 -7.29
CA ASP A 100 -9.82 -0.06 -8.65
C ASP A 100 -8.85 -0.88 -9.52
N PRO A 101 -9.13 -2.18 -9.72
CA PRO A 101 -8.23 -3.06 -10.47
C PRO A 101 -8.17 -2.75 -11.97
N ASN A 102 -8.88 -1.71 -12.42
CA ASN A 102 -8.84 -1.19 -13.78
C ASN A 102 -8.04 0.12 -13.91
N ASP A 103 -7.38 0.61 -12.84
CA ASP A 103 -6.46 1.75 -12.85
C ASP A 103 -4.97 1.39 -12.55
N PRO A 104 -4.35 0.37 -13.18
CA PRO A 104 -2.99 -0.09 -12.91
C PRO A 104 -1.88 0.83 -13.46
N LEU A 105 -2.04 2.16 -13.43
CA LEU A 105 -1.07 3.17 -13.92
C LEU A 105 -1.04 3.43 -15.44
N ILE A 106 -1.99 2.91 -16.22
CA ILE A 106 -2.01 3.17 -17.68
C ILE A 106 -2.64 4.54 -18.01
N GLY A 107 -3.43 5.13 -17.11
CA GLY A 107 -4.25 6.31 -17.41
C GLY A 107 -3.49 7.61 -17.71
N ARG A 108 -2.35 7.88 -17.06
CA ARG A 108 -1.70 9.21 -17.14
C ARG A 108 -0.53 9.31 -18.11
N LEU A 109 0.32 8.29 -18.22
CA LEU A 109 1.42 8.32 -19.18
C LEU A 109 0.92 8.09 -20.61
N LEU A 110 -0.08 7.21 -20.79
CA LEU A 110 -0.67 6.97 -22.11
C LEU A 110 -1.42 8.21 -22.59
N LEU A 111 -2.17 8.93 -21.74
CA LEU A 111 -2.86 10.15 -22.15
C LEU A 111 -1.89 11.25 -22.59
N ILE A 112 -0.77 11.44 -21.89
CA ILE A 112 0.26 12.42 -22.29
C ILE A 112 0.94 11.97 -23.58
N LEU A 113 1.25 10.69 -23.75
CA LEU A 113 1.82 10.16 -24.99
C LEU A 113 0.84 10.26 -26.17
N GLU A 114 -0.43 9.95 -25.98
CA GLU A 114 -1.48 10.07 -27.00
C GLU A 114 -1.72 11.53 -27.36
N LEU A 115 -1.70 12.45 -26.39
CA LEU A 115 -1.85 13.87 -26.62
C LEU A 115 -0.63 14.46 -27.33
N VAL A 116 0.59 14.11 -26.89
CA VAL A 116 1.84 14.56 -27.52
C VAL A 116 1.98 13.97 -28.94
N CYS A 117 1.71 12.68 -29.11
CA CYS A 117 1.73 12.02 -30.41
C CYS A 117 0.65 12.62 -31.32
N GLY A 118 -0.57 12.84 -30.81
CA GLY A 118 -1.66 13.48 -31.53
C GLY A 118 -1.30 14.89 -32.01
N ILE A 119 -0.69 15.73 -31.16
CA ILE A 119 -0.25 17.08 -31.53
C ILE A 119 0.84 17.03 -32.59
N ILE A 120 1.82 16.13 -32.46
CA ILE A 120 2.92 15.98 -33.42
C ILE A 120 2.39 15.50 -34.77
N VAL A 121 1.57 14.44 -34.78
CA VAL A 121 0.96 13.87 -35.99
C VAL A 121 0.09 14.91 -36.70
N THR A 122 -0.79 15.61 -35.96
CA THR A 122 -1.63 16.68 -36.51
C THR A 122 -0.77 17.81 -37.09
N GLY A 123 0.28 18.23 -36.38
CA GLY A 123 1.19 19.28 -36.84
C GLY A 123 1.95 18.92 -38.12
N VAL A 124 2.39 17.67 -38.25
CA VAL A 124 3.05 17.16 -39.48
C VAL A 124 2.07 17.13 -40.64
N ILE A 125 0.84 16.62 -40.45
CA ILE A 125 -0.19 16.58 -41.49
C ILE A 125 -0.52 17.99 -41.99
N ILE A 126 -0.75 18.94 -41.09
CA ILE A 126 -1.01 20.36 -41.45
C ILE A 126 0.15 20.93 -42.29
N ARG A 127 1.40 20.61 -41.93
CA ARG A 127 2.58 21.10 -42.66
C ARG A 127 2.71 20.47 -44.05
N ILE A 128 2.32 19.21 -44.22
CA ILE A 128 2.30 18.51 -45.52
C ILE A 128 1.24 19.14 -46.43
N VAL A 129 0.00 19.26 -45.94
CA VAL A 129 -1.11 19.85 -46.71
C VAL A 129 -0.82 21.29 -47.14
N ARG A 130 -0.28 22.12 -46.23
CA ARG A 130 0.11 23.51 -46.57
C ARG A 130 1.25 23.61 -47.59
N ARG A 131 2.03 22.55 -47.81
CA ARG A 131 3.07 22.53 -48.85
C ARG A 131 2.49 22.26 -50.24
N GLU A 132 1.40 21.50 -50.33
CA GLU A 132 0.71 21.17 -51.58
C GLU A 132 -0.17 22.31 -52.09
N GLU A 133 -0.70 23.14 -51.19
CA GLU A 133 -1.50 24.32 -51.56
C GLU A 133 -0.68 25.51 -52.06
N ARG A 134 0.66 25.45 -52.11
CA ARG A 134 1.46 26.56 -52.62
C ARG A 134 1.28 26.68 -54.15
N PRO A 135 0.65 27.76 -54.65
CA PRO A 135 0.48 27.96 -56.07
C PRO A 135 1.85 28.07 -56.74
N ALA A 136 1.99 27.44 -57.91
CA ALA A 136 3.22 27.48 -58.68
C ALA A 136 3.64 28.95 -58.93
N PRO A 137 4.94 29.29 -58.83
CA PRO A 137 5.40 30.64 -59.06
C PRO A 137 4.96 31.10 -60.46
N SER A 138 4.25 32.24 -60.52
CA SER A 138 3.84 32.82 -61.79
C SER A 138 5.08 33.09 -62.64
N LYS A 139 5.17 32.46 -63.81
CA LYS A 139 6.21 32.81 -64.78
C LYS A 139 5.97 34.26 -65.20
N GLY A 140 6.80 35.16 -64.66
CA GLY A 140 6.81 36.57 -65.03
C GLY A 140 7.12 36.71 -66.52
N SER A 141 6.28 37.48 -67.20
CA SER A 141 6.39 37.87 -68.61
C SER A 141 7.55 38.82 -68.85
#